data_AF-A0A9P1BKV8-F1
#
_entry.id   AF-A0A9P1BKV8-F1
#
_cell.length_a   1.000
_cell.length_b   1.000
_cell.length_c   1.000
_cell.angle_alpha   90.00
_cell.angle_beta   90.00
_cell.angle_gamma   90.00
#
_symmetry.space_group_name_H-M   'P 1'
#
loop_
_entity.id
_entity.type
_entity.pdbx_description
1 polymer ?
#
loop_
_entity_poly.entity_id
_entity_poly.type
_entity_poly.pdbx_seq_one_letter_code
_entity_poly.pdbx_strand_id
1 'polypeptide(L)'
;MRPKLGGKKRFHKKKKRSAQSDFAIDEETGETGETAEFADEDESSWRSAPVRGIGIIVLSIVAGFSLASLVLQPWRDLATEAGVRGDMGEFPVPDISTAAMEPPPLEAVAPPAPDPPEAPAPDPAPVAVQVVKLPATRQPGNFNDPKVLWVHLHSYGGTTICDLARAHGEKVSPPKDNCNIMPDGCSTPKAFRIPCRKRAVSTQYTFSAVERVLDEDDLKCSGGSQNMLFGIMLRDPVAGLKSTLIGNEFEKGIILQTLRSHVVMRNLAFHFCLPPFDTYQHFDNFAVRTLSGDYDVAPGEVTRQHLEKAKGVLSKLDVVLIMEDLTDHLAQLRAVFGWDVDVDRSVWHSHWHRIPKNVFSVQEAAFLKEVNHLDYELYEFAQTLARQLTAQAQQRLSR
;
A
#
# COMPACT_ATOMS: atom_id res chain seq x y z
N MET A 1 -66.13 24.64 45.08
CA MET A 1 -66.09 25.16 43.70
C MET A 1 -65.24 24.23 42.85
N ARG A 2 -65.82 23.54 41.86
CA ARG A 2 -65.11 22.68 40.91
C ARG A 2 -64.82 23.45 39.62
N PRO A 3 -63.67 23.27 38.96
CA PRO A 3 -63.56 23.51 37.53
C PRO A 3 -63.09 22.26 36.75
N LYS A 4 -64.00 21.84 35.87
CA LYS A 4 -63.88 21.45 34.45
C LYS A 4 -62.65 20.67 33.94
N LEU A 5 -62.97 19.44 33.48
CA LEU A 5 -62.27 18.64 32.47
C LEU A 5 -62.43 19.24 31.07
N GLY A 6 -61.41 19.07 30.19
CA GLY A 6 -61.59 19.15 28.74
C GLY A 6 -60.29 19.31 27.94
N GLY A 7 -59.96 18.32 27.11
CA GLY A 7 -58.93 18.47 26.07
C GLY A 7 -58.36 17.18 25.48
N LYS A 8 -59.15 16.43 24.69
CA LYS A 8 -58.67 15.31 23.85
C LYS A 8 -58.07 15.87 22.55
N LYS A 9 -56.79 15.59 22.26
CA LYS A 9 -56.17 15.83 20.94
C LYS A 9 -56.30 14.57 20.07
N ARG A 10 -56.85 14.74 18.85
CA ARG A 10 -56.94 13.72 17.79
C ARG A 10 -55.62 13.64 17.03
N PHE A 11 -55.08 12.44 16.84
CA PHE A 11 -53.98 12.15 15.91
C PHE A 11 -54.54 11.93 14.49
N HIS A 12 -53.97 12.62 13.50
CA HIS A 12 -54.20 12.36 12.08
C HIS A 12 -53.21 11.30 11.56
N LYS A 13 -53.76 10.22 11.01
CA LYS A 13 -53.03 9.11 10.38
C LYS A 13 -52.78 9.46 8.91
N LYS A 14 -51.53 9.79 8.53
CA LYS A 14 -51.16 9.97 7.11
C LYS A 14 -50.97 8.60 6.44
N LYS A 15 -51.78 8.35 5.41
CA LYS A 15 -51.67 7.23 4.45
C LYS A 15 -50.46 7.47 3.53
N LYS A 16 -49.49 6.56 3.50
CA LYS A 16 -48.47 6.49 2.43
C LYS A 16 -49.09 5.74 1.24
N ARG A 17 -49.06 6.36 0.05
CA ARG A 17 -49.33 5.71 -1.24
C ARG A 17 -48.00 5.23 -1.81
N SER A 18 -47.98 3.99 -2.29
CA SER A 18 -46.91 3.40 -3.10
C SER A 18 -46.97 3.98 -4.51
N ALA A 19 -45.83 4.36 -5.06
CA ALA A 19 -45.65 4.59 -6.48
C ALA A 19 -44.75 3.49 -7.03
N GLN A 20 -45.33 2.68 -7.90
CA GLN A 20 -44.72 1.68 -8.75
C GLN A 20 -44.29 2.43 -10.02
N SER A 21 -43.04 2.32 -10.45
CA SER A 21 -42.58 2.85 -11.73
C SER A 21 -42.12 1.69 -12.60
N ASP A 22 -42.97 1.32 -13.54
CA ASP A 22 -42.63 0.51 -14.70
C ASP A 22 -41.86 1.40 -15.69
N PHE A 23 -40.70 0.94 -16.16
CA PHE A 23 -40.02 1.51 -17.32
C PHE A 23 -39.90 0.40 -18.37
N ALA A 24 -40.74 0.52 -19.40
CA ALA A 24 -40.59 -0.16 -20.67
C ALA A 24 -39.52 0.56 -21.50
N ILE A 25 -38.69 -0.20 -22.21
CA ILE A 25 -37.74 0.29 -23.20
C ILE A 25 -38.39 -0.01 -24.55
N ASP A 26 -38.75 1.04 -25.28
CA ASP A 26 -39.06 0.97 -26.71
C ASP A 26 -37.79 1.27 -27.50
N GLU A 27 -37.58 0.45 -28.52
CA GLU A 27 -36.61 0.64 -29.60
C GLU A 27 -37.07 1.73 -30.58
N GLU A 28 -36.06 2.23 -31.30
CA GLU A 28 -36.08 2.64 -32.72
C GLU A 28 -35.92 4.13 -33.09
N THR A 29 -34.94 4.33 -33.98
CA THR A 29 -34.67 5.46 -34.90
C THR A 29 -34.10 6.73 -34.24
N GLY A 30 -33.03 7.37 -34.71
CA GLY A 30 -32.37 7.45 -36.02
C GLY A 30 -32.06 8.95 -36.28
N GLU A 31 -30.97 9.23 -37.01
CA GLU A 31 -30.51 10.57 -37.48
C GLU A 31 -29.57 11.37 -36.55
N THR A 32 -28.24 11.30 -36.78
CA THR A 32 -27.36 12.11 -37.66
C THR A 32 -26.81 13.38 -37.00
N GLY A 33 -25.49 13.55 -37.07
CA GLY A 33 -24.85 14.86 -37.17
C GLY A 33 -24.08 15.35 -35.94
N GLU A 34 -22.77 15.09 -35.91
CA GLU A 34 -21.68 16.09 -35.82
C GLU A 34 -20.43 15.44 -35.22
N THR A 35 -19.47 15.21 -36.11
CA THR A 35 -18.10 14.83 -35.77
C THR A 35 -17.38 16.06 -35.22
N ALA A 36 -17.19 16.12 -33.90
CA ALA A 36 -16.24 17.03 -33.29
C ALA A 36 -14.85 16.39 -33.30
N GLU A 37 -14.05 16.87 -34.24
CA GLU A 37 -12.62 16.65 -34.41
C GLU A 37 -11.89 17.20 -33.17
N PHE A 38 -11.49 16.32 -32.25
CA PHE A 38 -10.56 16.69 -31.17
C PHE A 38 -9.14 16.55 -31.72
N ALA A 39 -8.53 17.70 -32.00
CA ALA A 39 -7.14 17.82 -32.38
C ALA A 39 -6.24 17.32 -31.24
N ASP A 40 -5.28 16.47 -31.61
CA ASP A 40 -4.10 16.14 -30.82
C ASP A 40 -3.33 17.43 -30.50
N GLU A 41 -3.27 17.80 -29.23
CA GLU A 41 -2.32 18.81 -28.76
C GLU A 41 -1.02 18.12 -28.27
N ASP A 42 0.00 18.45 -29.05
CA ASP A 42 1.42 18.10 -29.03
C ASP A 42 2.09 18.25 -27.64
N GLU A 43 2.61 17.14 -27.12
CA GLU A 43 3.57 17.10 -26.01
C GLU A 43 4.93 17.65 -26.46
N SER A 44 5.15 18.96 -26.37
CA SER A 44 6.52 19.52 -26.43
C SER A 44 6.68 20.90 -25.79
N SER A 45 6.45 21.02 -24.47
CA SER A 45 6.79 22.27 -23.75
C SER A 45 7.18 22.05 -22.29
N TRP A 46 8.37 21.51 -22.06
CA TRP A 46 9.16 21.78 -20.85
C TRP A 46 10.62 22.02 -21.25
N ARG A 47 10.89 23.21 -21.80
CA ARG A 47 12.23 23.78 -21.86
C ARG A 47 12.24 25.14 -21.17
N SER A 48 12.90 25.14 -20.00
CA SER A 48 13.75 26.22 -19.46
C SER A 48 13.20 27.66 -19.46
N ALA A 49 12.78 28.12 -18.29
CA ALA A 49 12.70 29.56 -17.98
C ALA A 49 14.12 30.14 -17.75
N PRO A 50 14.40 31.39 -18.19
CA PRO A 50 15.72 31.99 -18.14
C PRO A 50 16.00 32.65 -16.79
N VAL A 51 17.17 32.35 -16.21
CA VAL A 51 17.74 33.09 -15.08
C VAL A 51 18.43 34.34 -15.62
N ARG A 52 18.03 35.51 -15.11
CA ARG A 52 18.65 36.81 -15.43
C ARG A 52 20.01 36.98 -14.72
N GLY A 53 21.04 37.10 -15.54
CA GLY A 53 22.17 38.04 -15.45
C GLY A 53 22.82 38.34 -14.09
N ILE A 54 24.01 37.76 -13.87
CA ILE A 54 25.10 38.42 -13.13
C ILE A 54 26.36 38.35 -14.00
N GLY A 55 27.00 39.51 -14.14
CA GLY A 55 28.08 39.80 -15.08
C GLY A 55 29.34 38.95 -14.91
N ILE A 56 29.94 38.68 -16.05
CA ILE A 56 31.22 38.01 -16.24
C ILE A 56 32.35 39.03 -15.99
N ILE A 57 33.27 38.71 -15.08
CA ILE A 57 34.65 39.17 -15.13
C ILE A 57 35.49 37.95 -15.49
N VAL A 58 36.04 37.95 -16.71
CA VAL A 58 37.02 36.95 -17.17
C VAL A 58 38.39 37.35 -16.62
N LEU A 59 39.00 36.48 -15.82
CA LEU A 59 40.45 36.41 -15.67
C LEU A 59 40.90 34.98 -15.93
N SER A 60 41.58 34.80 -17.06
CA SER A 60 42.14 33.54 -17.53
C SER A 60 43.37 33.15 -16.71
N ILE A 61 43.37 31.98 -16.08
CA ILE A 61 44.59 31.23 -15.76
C ILE A 61 44.37 29.78 -16.18
N VAL A 62 45.22 29.35 -17.12
CA VAL A 62 45.37 28.00 -17.64
C VAL A 62 46.22 27.20 -16.66
N ALA A 63 45.69 26.08 -16.15
CA ALA A 63 46.48 24.94 -15.69
C ALA A 63 45.58 23.71 -15.62
N GLY A 64 45.83 22.75 -16.51
CA GLY A 64 45.13 21.48 -16.53
C GLY A 64 45.55 20.58 -15.36
N PHE A 65 44.57 19.95 -14.73
CA PHE A 65 44.73 18.68 -14.02
C PHE A 65 43.42 17.88 -14.15
N SER A 66 43.53 16.69 -14.72
CA SER A 66 42.44 15.73 -14.90
C SER A 66 42.11 15.07 -13.56
N LEU A 67 40.91 15.33 -13.03
CA LEU A 67 40.40 14.82 -11.76
C LEU A 67 39.43 13.64 -11.98
N ALA A 68 39.85 12.66 -12.79
CA ALA A 68 39.01 11.51 -13.18
C ALA A 68 39.44 10.16 -12.57
N SER A 69 40.28 10.12 -11.52
CA SER A 69 40.86 8.86 -11.03
C SER A 69 40.78 8.60 -9.52
N LEU A 70 39.81 9.16 -8.76
CA LEU A 70 39.87 9.08 -7.29
C LEU A 70 38.60 8.71 -6.52
N VAL A 71 37.64 7.99 -7.12
CA VAL A 71 36.44 7.51 -6.37
C VAL A 71 36.00 6.06 -6.70
N LEU A 72 36.86 5.18 -7.20
CA LEU A 72 36.49 3.78 -7.47
C LEU A 72 37.49 2.72 -6.96
N GLN A 73 37.99 2.88 -5.73
CA GLN A 73 38.65 1.81 -4.97
C GLN A 73 38.27 1.99 -3.51
N PRO A 74 37.27 1.23 -2.99
CA PRO A 74 37.62 0.01 -2.29
C PRO A 74 36.48 -1.05 -2.30
N TRP A 75 36.38 -1.87 -3.35
CA TRP A 75 35.54 -3.09 -3.33
C TRP A 75 36.20 -4.29 -4.03
N ARG A 76 37.50 -4.21 -4.34
CA ARG A 76 38.24 -5.31 -5.00
C ARG A 76 39.19 -6.10 -4.12
N ASP A 77 39.38 -5.71 -2.86
CA ASP A 77 40.44 -6.31 -2.02
C ASP A 77 39.93 -7.22 -0.88
N LEU A 78 38.66 -7.64 -0.91
CA LEU A 78 38.10 -8.58 0.08
C LEU A 78 37.86 -10.01 -0.45
N ALA A 79 38.31 -10.32 -1.68
CA ALA A 79 38.12 -11.64 -2.30
C ALA A 79 39.43 -12.42 -2.53
N THR A 80 40.56 -11.97 -2.00
CA THR A 80 41.89 -12.54 -2.35
C THR A 80 42.68 -13.11 -1.16
N GLU A 81 42.02 -13.44 -0.04
CA GLU A 81 42.64 -14.17 1.07
C GLU A 81 41.81 -15.40 1.48
N ALA A 82 41.61 -16.31 0.54
CA ALA A 82 41.29 -17.70 0.83
C ALA A 82 42.12 -18.59 -0.09
N GLY A 83 43.41 -18.72 0.25
CA GLY A 83 44.32 -19.65 -0.40
C GLY A 83 43.92 -21.09 -0.10
N VAL A 84 43.12 -21.69 -0.97
CA VAL A 84 42.95 -23.13 -1.07
C VAL A 84 43.13 -23.52 -2.54
N ARG A 85 44.38 -23.78 -2.93
CA ARG A 85 44.67 -24.54 -4.16
C ARG A 85 44.31 -26.00 -3.89
N GLY A 86 43.07 -26.37 -4.22
CA GLY A 86 42.64 -27.75 -4.35
C GLY A 86 42.96 -28.24 -5.76
N ASP A 87 43.88 -29.20 -5.84
CA ASP A 87 44.20 -29.99 -7.02
C ASP A 87 42.95 -30.74 -7.50
N MET A 88 42.40 -30.37 -8.66
CA MET A 88 41.26 -31.09 -9.26
C MET A 88 41.80 -32.27 -10.06
N GLY A 89 42.08 -33.37 -9.35
CA GLY A 89 42.31 -34.67 -9.96
C GLY A 89 41.09 -35.11 -10.76
N GLU A 90 41.34 -35.61 -11.96
CA GLU A 90 40.35 -36.24 -12.84
C GLU A 90 39.71 -37.43 -12.11
N PHE A 91 38.42 -37.32 -11.80
CA PHE A 91 37.63 -38.45 -11.34
C PHE A 91 37.18 -39.28 -12.55
N PRO A 92 37.39 -40.60 -12.56
CA PRO A 92 36.87 -41.46 -13.60
C PRO A 92 35.34 -41.47 -13.53
N VAL A 93 34.70 -41.17 -14.67
CA VAL A 93 33.26 -41.31 -14.87
C VAL A 93 32.91 -42.80 -14.76
N PRO A 94 32.08 -43.23 -13.80
CA PRO A 94 31.63 -44.61 -13.78
C PRO A 94 30.66 -44.85 -14.94
N ASP A 95 30.92 -45.92 -15.68
CA ASP A 95 30.06 -46.44 -16.74
C ASP A 95 28.83 -47.09 -16.09
N ILE A 96 27.72 -46.34 -16.03
CA ILE A 96 26.44 -46.82 -15.51
C ILE A 96 25.72 -47.54 -16.65
N SER A 97 26.05 -48.81 -16.82
CA SER A 97 25.29 -49.76 -17.62
C SER A 97 23.88 -49.91 -17.05
N THR A 98 22.90 -49.61 -17.88
CA THR A 98 21.46 -49.65 -17.63
C THR A 98 20.96 -51.08 -17.49
N ALA A 99 20.83 -51.56 -16.24
CA ALA A 99 19.94 -52.66 -15.90
C ALA A 99 18.62 -52.08 -15.37
N ALA A 100 17.59 -52.10 -16.21
CA ALA A 100 16.22 -51.76 -15.83
C ALA A 100 15.68 -52.81 -14.84
N MET A 101 15.74 -52.52 -13.55
CA MET A 101 14.90 -53.18 -12.56
C MET A 101 13.56 -52.45 -12.52
N GLU A 102 12.49 -53.13 -12.90
CA GLU A 102 11.13 -52.64 -12.70
C GLU A 102 10.91 -52.38 -11.21
N PRO A 103 10.44 -51.18 -10.81
CA PRO A 103 10.14 -50.90 -9.42
C PRO A 103 8.99 -51.79 -8.96
N PRO A 104 9.03 -52.28 -7.70
CA PRO A 104 7.92 -53.04 -7.14
C PRO A 104 6.63 -52.21 -7.15
N PRO A 105 5.46 -52.84 -7.34
CA PRO A 105 4.19 -52.13 -7.35
C PRO A 105 4.01 -51.39 -6.02
N LEU A 106 3.91 -50.06 -6.10
CA LEU A 106 3.54 -49.21 -4.97
C LEU A 106 2.16 -49.64 -4.50
N GLU A 107 2.09 -50.27 -3.32
CA GLU A 107 0.82 -50.50 -2.63
C GLU A 107 0.14 -49.15 -2.43
N ALA A 108 -1.05 -49.01 -3.02
CA ALA A 108 -1.87 -47.81 -2.92
C ALA A 108 -2.35 -47.64 -1.47
N VAL A 109 -1.55 -46.97 -0.65
CA VAL A 109 -1.98 -46.47 0.66
C VAL A 109 -3.02 -45.39 0.37
N ALA A 110 -4.27 -45.68 0.71
CA ALA A 110 -5.35 -44.71 0.60
C ALA A 110 -4.96 -43.43 1.35
N PRO A 111 -5.12 -42.25 0.74
CA PRO A 111 -4.81 -41.00 1.44
C PRO A 111 -5.63 -40.93 2.73
N PRO A 112 -5.03 -40.45 3.83
CA PRO A 112 -5.76 -40.28 5.08
C PRO A 112 -7.02 -39.44 4.83
N ALA A 113 -8.12 -39.82 5.48
CA ALA A 113 -9.36 -39.05 5.40
C ALA A 113 -9.08 -37.59 5.82
N PRO A 114 -9.63 -36.59 5.12
CA PRO A 114 -9.44 -35.20 5.49
C PRO A 114 -9.98 -34.99 6.92
N ASP A 115 -9.20 -34.27 7.73
CA ASP A 115 -9.64 -33.91 9.08
C ASP A 115 -11.00 -33.19 9.03
N PRO A 116 -11.88 -33.43 10.01
CA PRO A 116 -13.15 -32.72 10.07
C PRO A 116 -12.89 -31.20 10.14
N PRO A 117 -13.68 -30.37 9.44
CA PRO A 117 -13.50 -28.93 9.44
C PRO A 117 -13.51 -28.41 10.87
N GLU A 118 -12.44 -27.73 11.27
CA GLU A 118 -12.32 -27.11 12.59
C GLU A 118 -13.52 -26.16 12.79
N ALA A 119 -14.20 -26.28 13.92
CA ALA A 119 -15.36 -25.45 14.21
C ALA A 119 -14.96 -23.98 14.13
N PRO A 120 -15.79 -23.10 13.52
CA PRO A 120 -15.44 -21.69 13.39
C PRO A 120 -15.18 -21.11 14.77
N ALA A 121 -13.98 -20.55 14.97
CA ALA A 121 -13.64 -19.86 16.20
C ALA A 121 -14.70 -18.77 16.47
N PRO A 122 -15.13 -18.57 17.73
CA PRO A 122 -16.08 -17.52 18.05
C PRO A 122 -15.57 -16.17 17.56
N ASP A 123 -16.46 -15.36 16.99
CA ASP A 123 -16.10 -14.03 16.50
C ASP A 123 -15.35 -13.26 17.59
N PRO A 124 -14.15 -12.70 17.29
CA PRO A 124 -13.40 -11.95 18.28
C PRO A 124 -14.26 -10.80 18.80
N ALA A 125 -14.28 -10.63 20.12
CA ALA A 125 -14.97 -9.52 20.74
C ALA A 125 -14.54 -8.20 20.07
N PRO A 126 -15.46 -7.22 19.90
CA PRO A 126 -15.14 -5.96 19.24
C PRO A 126 -13.90 -5.34 19.88
N VAL A 127 -12.86 -5.12 19.07
CA VAL A 127 -11.59 -4.56 19.53
C VAL A 127 -11.89 -3.18 20.11
N ALA A 128 -11.72 -3.04 21.42
CA ALA A 128 -11.91 -1.76 22.08
C ALA A 128 -10.85 -0.78 21.55
N VAL A 129 -11.29 0.18 20.74
CA VAL A 129 -10.41 1.24 20.25
C VAL A 129 -9.93 2.05 21.44
N GLN A 130 -8.64 1.94 21.75
CA GLN A 130 -8.05 2.73 22.81
C GLN A 130 -8.05 4.20 22.39
N VAL A 131 -8.68 5.05 23.20
CA VAL A 131 -8.64 6.49 22.97
C VAL A 131 -7.22 6.97 23.32
N VAL A 132 -6.35 7.03 22.32
CA VAL A 132 -5.01 7.59 22.49
C VAL A 132 -5.17 9.07 22.86
N LYS A 133 -4.60 9.45 24.02
CA LYS A 133 -4.52 10.85 24.44
C LYS A 133 -3.50 11.54 23.53
N LEU A 134 -3.99 12.21 22.50
CA LEU A 134 -3.13 12.97 21.60
C LEU A 134 -2.52 14.18 22.33
N PRO A 135 -1.29 14.59 21.94
CA PRO A 135 -0.70 15.83 22.41
C PRO A 135 -1.50 17.06 21.95
N ALA A 136 -1.12 18.24 22.43
CA ALA A 136 -1.60 19.51 21.88
C ALA A 136 -1.44 19.54 20.35
N THR A 137 -2.23 20.38 19.69
CA THR A 137 -2.26 20.48 18.21
C THR A 137 -0.85 20.55 17.64
N ARG A 138 -0.47 19.48 16.94
CA ARG A 138 0.82 19.35 16.28
C ARG A 138 0.98 20.42 15.21
N GLN A 139 2.18 21.00 15.11
CA GLN A 139 2.57 21.90 14.04
C GLN A 139 3.43 21.14 13.02
N PRO A 140 2.94 20.93 11.79
CA PRO A 140 3.70 20.28 10.73
C PRO A 140 5.08 20.92 10.51
N GLY A 141 6.11 20.09 10.32
CA GLY A 141 7.48 20.56 10.14
C GLY A 141 8.23 20.96 11.43
N ASN A 142 7.57 20.95 12.60
CA ASN A 142 8.23 21.19 13.88
C ASN A 142 8.96 19.93 14.40
N PHE A 143 10.27 20.04 14.60
CA PHE A 143 11.09 18.93 15.09
C PHE A 143 10.89 18.59 16.58
N ASN A 144 10.23 19.45 17.35
CA ASN A 144 9.89 19.14 18.75
C ASN A 144 8.60 18.31 18.87
N ASP A 145 7.76 18.34 17.84
CA ASP A 145 6.49 17.59 17.82
C ASP A 145 6.71 16.13 17.42
N PRO A 146 5.71 15.24 17.65
CA PRO A 146 5.78 13.88 17.17
C PRO A 146 6.05 13.79 15.67
N LYS A 147 6.92 12.86 15.27
CA LYS A 147 7.20 12.57 13.85
C LYS A 147 6.09 11.69 13.28
N VAL A 148 5.83 11.79 11.98
CA VAL A 148 4.84 10.93 11.31
C VAL A 148 5.56 9.82 10.55
N LEU A 149 5.14 8.58 10.79
CA LEU A 149 5.49 7.42 9.98
C LEU A 149 4.27 6.93 9.23
N TRP A 150 4.34 7.00 7.91
CA TRP A 150 3.29 6.52 7.03
C TRP A 150 3.61 5.11 6.54
N VAL A 151 2.70 4.17 6.81
CA VAL A 151 2.74 2.83 6.23
C VAL A 151 2.22 2.95 4.79
N HIS A 152 3.13 2.88 3.83
CA HIS A 152 2.81 3.04 2.42
C HIS A 152 2.58 1.67 1.78
N LEU A 153 1.32 1.28 1.59
CA LEU A 153 1.00 0.13 0.74
C LEU A 153 1.14 0.51 -0.74
N HIS A 154 1.90 -0.29 -1.49
CA HIS A 154 2.18 -0.02 -2.90
C HIS A 154 0.90 0.05 -3.72
N SER A 155 0.70 1.16 -4.46
CA SER A 155 -0.55 1.49 -5.21
C SER A 155 -1.78 1.90 -4.38
N TYR A 156 -1.59 2.33 -3.12
CA TYR A 156 -2.65 2.79 -2.21
C TYR A 156 -2.52 4.29 -1.88
N GLY A 157 -2.11 5.10 -2.86
CA GLY A 157 -2.11 6.57 -2.74
C GLY A 157 -0.95 7.17 -1.94
N GLY A 158 0.19 6.49 -1.79
CA GLY A 158 1.32 7.04 -1.03
C GLY A 158 1.98 8.26 -1.66
N THR A 159 2.02 8.37 -2.99
CA THR A 159 2.44 9.61 -3.67
C THR A 159 1.59 10.78 -3.20
N THR A 160 0.27 10.60 -3.16
CA THR A 160 -0.63 11.66 -2.74
C THR A 160 -0.45 12.05 -1.28
N ILE A 161 -0.28 11.09 -0.37
CA ILE A 161 -0.03 11.42 1.04
C ILE A 161 1.33 12.11 1.22
N CYS A 162 2.35 11.70 0.47
CA CYS A 162 3.65 12.36 0.47
C CYS A 162 3.56 13.82 -0.02
N ASP A 163 2.77 14.07 -1.07
CA ASP A 163 2.53 15.44 -1.56
C ASP A 163 1.71 16.28 -0.59
N LEU A 164 0.70 15.69 0.06
CA LEU A 164 -0.03 16.36 1.15
C LEU A 164 0.89 16.71 2.32
N ALA A 165 1.76 15.80 2.74
CA ALA A 165 2.74 16.08 3.78
C ALA A 165 3.60 17.32 3.43
N ARG A 166 4.12 17.38 2.20
CA ARG A 166 4.88 18.53 1.70
C ARG A 166 4.05 19.82 1.68
N ALA A 167 2.83 19.75 1.15
CA ALA A 167 1.93 20.89 1.05
C ALA A 167 1.58 21.48 2.43
N HIS A 168 1.52 20.63 3.45
CA HIS A 168 1.29 21.05 4.84
C HIS A 168 2.57 21.39 5.61
N GLY A 169 3.73 21.50 4.95
CA GLY A 169 4.95 22.04 5.56
C GLY A 169 5.83 21.00 6.27
N GLU A 170 5.52 19.71 6.15
CA GLU A 170 6.40 18.65 6.66
C GLU A 170 7.80 18.71 6.02
N LYS A 171 8.79 18.33 6.81
CA LYS A 171 10.13 18.04 6.30
C LYS A 171 10.15 16.57 5.88
N VAL A 172 10.38 16.32 4.60
CA VAL A 172 10.41 14.97 4.02
C VAL A 172 11.78 14.70 3.40
N SER A 173 12.09 13.43 3.15
CA SER A 173 13.26 13.06 2.35
C SER A 173 13.19 13.69 0.94
N PRO A 174 14.34 13.87 0.26
CA PRO A 174 14.38 14.43 -1.09
C PRO A 174 13.38 13.78 -2.06
N PRO A 175 12.86 14.54 -3.04
CA PRO A 175 11.53 14.34 -3.61
C PRO A 175 11.28 13.09 -4.46
N LYS A 176 12.23 12.17 -4.59
CA LYS A 176 12.17 11.12 -5.63
C LYS A 176 11.40 9.85 -5.24
N ASP A 177 11.17 9.61 -3.95
CA ASP A 177 10.84 8.24 -3.51
C ASP A 177 9.56 8.14 -2.65
N ASN A 178 8.45 8.81 -2.99
CA ASN A 178 7.19 8.76 -2.19
C ASN A 178 7.41 9.00 -0.68
N CYS A 179 8.37 9.87 -0.32
CA CYS A 179 8.77 10.16 1.06
C CYS A 179 9.39 8.96 1.82
N ASN A 180 9.74 7.88 1.12
CA ASN A 180 10.61 6.83 1.64
C ASN A 180 12.00 7.41 1.94
N ILE A 181 12.71 6.84 2.92
CA ILE A 181 14.05 7.28 3.29
C ILE A 181 15.04 6.26 2.80
N MET A 182 15.90 6.62 1.85
CA MET A 182 16.94 5.70 1.36
C MET A 182 17.97 5.36 2.46
N PRO A 183 18.40 4.09 2.57
CA PRO A 183 18.14 2.99 1.64
C PRO A 183 16.86 2.18 1.95
N ASP A 184 15.96 2.64 2.81
CA ASP A 184 14.73 1.96 3.27
C ASP A 184 13.53 2.20 2.32
N GLY A 185 13.58 1.57 1.16
CA GLY A 185 12.50 1.44 0.19
C GLY A 185 11.81 0.07 0.25
N CYS A 186 11.07 -0.27 -0.79
CA CYS A 186 10.20 -1.45 -0.82
C CYS A 186 10.92 -2.80 -0.82
N SER A 187 12.11 -2.88 -1.40
CA SER A 187 12.92 -4.11 -1.45
C SER A 187 13.98 -4.21 -0.36
N THR A 188 13.98 -3.29 0.61
CA THR A 188 15.15 -3.15 1.48
C THR A 188 15.30 -4.36 2.40
N PRO A 189 16.44 -5.08 2.31
CA PRO A 189 16.71 -6.20 3.19
C PRO A 189 16.70 -5.75 4.64
N LYS A 190 16.25 -6.63 5.55
CA LYS A 190 16.03 -6.28 6.97
C LYS A 190 17.24 -5.57 7.63
N ALA A 191 18.45 -6.00 7.29
CA ALA A 191 19.70 -5.43 7.82
C ALA A 191 19.93 -3.95 7.46
N PHE A 192 19.30 -3.44 6.39
CA PHE A 192 19.47 -2.06 5.91
C PHE A 192 18.26 -1.17 6.19
N ARG A 193 17.21 -1.71 6.82
CA ARG A 193 16.00 -0.95 7.17
C ARG A 193 16.32 0.10 8.24
N ILE A 194 15.59 1.21 8.22
CA ILE A 194 15.72 2.29 9.20
C ILE A 194 14.64 2.10 10.26
N PRO A 195 15.00 1.62 11.47
CA PRO A 195 14.03 1.35 12.53
C PRO A 195 13.32 2.63 12.97
N CYS A 196 12.10 2.49 13.51
CA CYS A 196 11.27 3.63 13.90
C CYS A 196 11.99 4.58 14.87
N ARG A 197 12.79 4.06 15.81
CA ARG A 197 13.51 4.88 16.79
C ARG A 197 14.48 5.86 16.13
N LYS A 198 15.14 5.47 15.04
CA LYS A 198 16.01 6.38 14.28
C LYS A 198 15.20 7.47 13.58
N ARG A 199 14.00 7.13 13.10
CA ARG A 199 13.06 8.08 12.48
C ARG A 199 12.52 9.08 13.50
N ALA A 200 12.15 8.61 14.70
CA ALA A 200 11.62 9.41 15.80
C ALA A 200 12.54 10.56 16.23
N VAL A 201 13.85 10.29 16.26
CA VAL A 201 14.87 11.26 16.71
C VAL A 201 15.52 12.04 15.58
N SER A 202 15.02 11.88 14.35
CA SER A 202 15.59 12.57 13.19
C SER A 202 15.38 14.07 13.26
N THR A 203 16.42 14.82 12.93
CA THR A 203 16.41 16.27 12.74
C THR A 203 16.35 16.67 11.26
N GLN A 204 16.20 15.70 10.36
CA GLN A 204 16.19 15.92 8.92
C GLN A 204 14.77 15.89 8.34
N TYR A 205 13.87 15.12 8.94
CA TYR A 205 12.50 14.95 8.46
C TYR A 205 11.53 14.88 9.65
N THR A 206 10.31 15.34 9.41
CA THR A 206 9.16 15.27 10.32
C THR A 206 8.07 14.32 9.83
N PHE A 207 8.14 13.93 8.56
CA PHE A 207 7.32 12.90 7.94
C PHE A 207 8.21 11.94 7.14
N SER A 208 7.91 10.65 7.23
CA SER A 208 8.56 9.62 6.40
C SER A 208 7.59 8.48 6.10
N ALA A 209 7.81 7.80 4.98
CA ALA A 209 7.07 6.61 4.59
C ALA A 209 7.94 5.35 4.72
N VAL A 210 7.27 4.20 4.81
CA VAL A 210 7.84 2.85 4.68
C VAL A 210 6.97 2.09 3.68
N GLU A 211 7.54 1.71 2.54
CA GLU A 211 6.87 1.01 1.44
C GLU A 211 7.25 -0.48 1.37
N ARG A 212 7.41 -1.15 2.50
CA ARG A 212 7.81 -2.57 2.59
C ARG A 212 7.00 -3.27 3.67
N VAL A 213 7.18 -4.59 3.80
CA VAL A 213 6.68 -5.36 4.96
C VAL A 213 7.09 -4.69 6.27
N LEU A 214 6.12 -4.55 7.18
CA LEU A 214 6.36 -4.05 8.52
C LEU A 214 6.95 -5.14 9.40
N ASP A 215 7.89 -4.77 10.24
CA ASP A 215 8.38 -5.65 11.29
C ASP A 215 8.14 -5.03 12.68
N GLU A 216 8.41 -5.81 13.72
CA GLU A 216 8.21 -5.37 15.10
C GLU A 216 8.99 -4.10 15.43
N ASP A 217 10.15 -3.86 14.80
CA ASP A 217 10.96 -2.67 15.07
C ASP A 217 10.32 -1.40 14.51
N ASP A 218 9.47 -1.49 13.49
CA ASP A 218 8.68 -0.34 13.01
C ASP A 218 7.58 0.05 14.01
N LEU A 219 6.97 -0.96 14.65
CA LEU A 219 5.80 -0.79 15.50
C LEU A 219 6.15 -0.47 16.95
N LYS A 220 7.40 -0.65 17.39
CA LYS A 220 7.86 -0.35 18.76
C LYS A 220 7.68 1.12 19.16
N CYS A 221 7.56 2.04 18.21
CA CYS A 221 7.33 3.45 18.47
C CYS A 221 5.84 3.84 18.51
N SER A 222 4.93 2.89 18.25
CA SER A 222 3.48 3.13 18.29
C SER A 222 2.99 3.39 19.72
N GLY A 223 1.76 3.91 19.85
CA GLY A 223 1.12 4.13 21.14
C GLY A 223 1.74 5.27 21.97
N GLY A 224 2.41 6.23 21.33
CA GLY A 224 2.93 7.44 21.99
C GLY A 224 4.21 7.25 22.81
N SER A 225 4.79 6.05 22.84
CA SER A 225 5.98 5.75 23.65
C SER A 225 7.27 6.45 23.18
N GLN A 226 7.35 6.83 21.90
CA GLN A 226 8.56 7.41 21.30
C GLN A 226 8.30 8.64 20.43
N ASN A 227 7.30 9.46 20.74
CA ASN A 227 7.03 10.70 20.00
C ASN A 227 6.85 10.47 18.48
N MET A 228 6.14 9.41 18.10
CA MET A 228 5.78 9.13 16.71
C MET A 228 4.28 8.88 16.59
N LEU A 229 3.72 9.32 15.46
CA LEU A 229 2.36 9.08 15.03
C LEU A 229 2.39 8.22 13.78
N PHE A 230 1.42 7.32 13.66
CA PHE A 230 1.33 6.36 12.58
C PHE A 230 0.09 6.60 11.74
N GLY A 231 0.25 6.47 10.43
CA GLY A 231 -0.86 6.56 9.49
C GLY A 231 -0.78 5.50 8.39
N ILE A 232 -1.92 5.11 7.87
CA ILE A 232 -2.05 4.24 6.69
C ILE A 232 -3.27 4.63 5.86
N MET A 233 -3.25 4.30 4.57
CA MET A 233 -4.42 4.31 3.71
C MET A 233 -4.62 2.92 3.12
N LEU A 234 -5.86 2.43 3.20
CA LEU A 234 -6.31 1.23 2.52
C LEU A 234 -7.17 1.60 1.31
N ARG A 235 -7.33 0.66 0.39
CA ARG A 235 -8.06 0.77 -0.88
C ARG A 235 -8.76 -0.56 -1.13
N ASP A 236 -9.82 -0.57 -1.96
CA ASP A 236 -10.39 -1.83 -2.46
C ASP A 236 -9.27 -2.74 -3.02
N PRO A 237 -9.15 -4.00 -2.53
CA PRO A 237 -8.05 -4.88 -2.89
C PRO A 237 -7.90 -5.05 -4.41
N VAL A 238 -8.98 -5.34 -5.13
CA VAL A 238 -8.94 -5.55 -6.60
C VAL A 238 -8.58 -4.27 -7.34
N ALA A 239 -9.02 -3.10 -6.87
CA ALA A 239 -8.60 -1.81 -7.43
C ALA A 239 -7.09 -1.57 -7.21
N GLY A 240 -6.55 -1.97 -6.06
CA GLY A 240 -5.10 -2.03 -5.79
C GLY A 240 -4.37 -2.94 -6.78
N LEU A 241 -4.86 -4.19 -6.96
CA LEU A 241 -4.28 -5.15 -7.90
C LEU A 241 -4.21 -4.62 -9.33
N LYS A 242 -5.29 -3.98 -9.81
CA LYS A 242 -5.35 -3.37 -11.14
C LYS A 242 -4.28 -2.29 -11.30
N SER A 243 -4.16 -1.43 -10.28
CA SER A 243 -3.18 -0.34 -10.27
C SER A 243 -1.76 -0.89 -10.30
N THR A 244 -1.44 -1.91 -9.51
CA THR A 244 -0.11 -2.55 -9.49
C THR A 244 0.18 -3.27 -10.80
N LEU A 245 -0.77 -4.01 -11.37
CA LEU A 245 -0.58 -4.72 -12.64
C LEU A 245 -0.19 -3.75 -13.76
N ILE A 246 -0.91 -2.63 -13.88
CA ILE A 246 -0.68 -1.63 -14.93
C ILE A 246 0.55 -0.80 -14.63
N GLY A 247 0.67 -0.28 -13.41
CA GLY A 247 1.74 0.64 -13.02
C GLY A 247 3.12 0.00 -13.08
N ASN A 248 3.19 -1.32 -12.85
CA ASN A 248 4.45 -2.07 -12.80
C ASN A 248 4.61 -3.02 -14.00
N GLU A 249 3.69 -2.97 -14.96
CA GLU A 249 3.73 -3.76 -16.20
C GLU A 249 3.87 -5.28 -15.98
N PHE A 250 3.20 -5.80 -14.94
CA PHE A 250 3.20 -7.23 -14.67
C PHE A 250 2.46 -8.02 -15.76
N GLU A 251 3.01 -9.18 -16.13
CA GLU A 251 2.34 -10.07 -17.08
C GLU A 251 1.15 -10.79 -16.43
N LYS A 252 -0.07 -10.34 -16.75
CA LYS A 252 -1.32 -10.86 -16.20
C LYS A 252 -1.42 -12.40 -16.23
N GLY A 253 -1.03 -13.01 -17.35
CA GLY A 253 -1.11 -14.46 -17.53
C GLY A 253 -0.29 -15.24 -16.51
N ILE A 254 0.95 -14.80 -16.27
CA ILE A 254 1.87 -15.43 -15.32
C ILE A 254 1.38 -15.25 -13.88
N ILE A 255 0.87 -14.05 -13.53
CA ILE A 255 0.31 -13.80 -12.20
C ILE A 255 -0.89 -14.72 -11.94
N LEU A 256 -1.87 -14.75 -12.86
CA LEU A 256 -3.04 -15.62 -12.70
C LEU A 256 -2.67 -17.10 -12.68
N GLN A 257 -1.68 -17.52 -13.46
CA GLN A 257 -1.20 -18.90 -13.43
C GLN A 257 -0.54 -19.23 -12.09
N THR A 258 0.33 -18.36 -11.57
CA THR A 258 1.00 -18.53 -10.27
C THR A 258 -0.01 -18.66 -9.14
N LEU A 259 -1.05 -17.83 -9.14
CA LEU A 259 -2.11 -17.88 -8.13
C LEU A 259 -2.99 -19.14 -8.26
N ARG A 260 -3.21 -19.66 -9.47
CA ARG A 260 -4.01 -20.88 -9.68
C ARG A 260 -3.26 -22.16 -9.36
N SER A 261 -1.96 -22.19 -9.65
CA SER A 261 -1.12 -23.38 -9.43
C SER A 261 -0.50 -23.42 -8.04
N HIS A 262 -0.48 -22.28 -7.33
CA HIS A 262 0.34 -22.05 -6.13
C HIS A 262 1.84 -22.33 -6.35
N VAL A 263 2.30 -22.28 -7.61
CA VAL A 263 3.70 -22.48 -7.98
C VAL A 263 4.28 -21.15 -8.46
N VAL A 264 5.33 -20.68 -7.79
CA VAL A 264 6.03 -19.45 -8.16
C VAL A 264 6.73 -19.64 -9.51
N MET A 265 6.26 -18.91 -10.52
CA MET A 265 6.88 -18.89 -11.84
C MET A 265 8.14 -18.01 -11.81
N ARG A 266 9.27 -18.53 -12.30
CA ARG A 266 10.53 -17.78 -12.40
C ARG A 266 10.49 -16.82 -13.59
N ASN A 267 11.27 -15.74 -13.54
CA ASN A 267 11.48 -14.73 -14.59
C ASN A 267 10.33 -13.74 -14.82
N LEU A 268 9.73 -13.22 -13.75
CA LEU A 268 8.83 -12.08 -13.85
C LEU A 268 9.63 -10.78 -14.09
N ALA A 269 9.05 -9.89 -14.89
CA ALA A 269 9.64 -8.62 -15.28
C ALA A 269 10.11 -7.81 -14.06
N PHE A 270 11.23 -7.10 -14.24
CA PHE A 270 11.85 -6.29 -13.21
C PHE A 270 11.18 -4.92 -13.14
N HIS A 271 10.62 -4.57 -11.98
CA HIS A 271 10.23 -3.20 -11.67
C HIS A 271 11.36 -2.53 -10.87
N PHE A 272 11.66 -1.25 -11.11
CA PHE A 272 12.83 -0.55 -10.54
C PHE A 272 12.97 -0.66 -9.02
N CYS A 273 11.85 -0.77 -8.32
CA CYS A 273 11.83 -0.83 -6.87
C CYS A 273 11.53 -2.24 -6.32
N LEU A 274 11.07 -3.20 -7.14
CA LEU A 274 10.74 -4.56 -6.70
C LEU A 274 11.87 -5.52 -7.08
N PRO A 275 12.33 -6.40 -6.17
CA PRO A 275 13.31 -7.40 -6.52
C PRO A 275 12.64 -8.48 -7.41
N PRO A 276 13.42 -9.28 -8.16
CA PRO A 276 12.87 -10.31 -9.04
C PRO A 276 11.99 -11.38 -8.35
N PHE A 277 12.06 -11.48 -7.02
CA PHE A 277 11.25 -12.41 -6.23
C PHE A 277 9.89 -11.84 -5.81
N ASP A 278 9.70 -10.52 -5.86
CA ASP A 278 8.46 -9.85 -5.42
C ASP A 278 7.50 -9.72 -6.59
N THR A 279 6.54 -10.64 -6.61
CA THR A 279 5.74 -10.98 -7.77
C THR A 279 4.29 -11.20 -7.34
N TYR A 280 3.94 -12.43 -6.98
CA TYR A 280 2.60 -12.81 -6.54
C TYR A 280 2.19 -12.16 -5.22
N GLN A 281 3.13 -11.71 -4.40
CA GLN A 281 2.87 -11.12 -3.08
C GLN A 281 1.95 -9.90 -3.18
N HIS A 282 2.06 -9.13 -4.28
CA HIS A 282 1.17 -7.99 -4.58
C HIS A 282 -0.24 -8.40 -5.00
N PHE A 283 -0.49 -9.67 -5.30
CA PHE A 283 -1.74 -10.20 -5.87
C PHE A 283 -2.44 -11.26 -5.02
N ASP A 284 -1.87 -11.60 -3.87
CA ASP A 284 -2.39 -12.57 -2.92
C ASP A 284 -2.37 -12.01 -1.50
N ASN A 285 -3.49 -11.43 -1.06
CA ASN A 285 -3.67 -10.86 0.28
C ASN A 285 -2.52 -9.90 0.67
N PHE A 286 -2.18 -8.99 -0.23
CA PHE A 286 -1.02 -8.10 -0.13
C PHE A 286 -1.02 -7.24 1.16
N ALA A 287 -2.17 -6.67 1.52
CA ALA A 287 -2.25 -5.84 2.72
C ALA A 287 -2.05 -6.67 3.99
N VAL A 288 -2.66 -7.86 4.07
CA VAL A 288 -2.48 -8.81 5.17
C VAL A 288 -1.01 -9.26 5.26
N ARG A 289 -0.37 -9.63 4.16
CA ARG A 289 1.06 -10.00 4.11
C ARG A 289 1.95 -8.88 4.64
N THR A 290 1.73 -7.66 4.15
CA THR A 290 2.55 -6.50 4.50
C THR A 290 2.41 -6.13 5.97
N LEU A 291 1.19 -6.16 6.51
CA LEU A 291 0.89 -5.72 7.88
C LEU A 291 1.11 -6.82 8.93
N SER A 292 1.00 -8.09 8.56
CA SER A 292 1.29 -9.20 9.48
C SER A 292 2.78 -9.40 9.73
N GLY A 293 3.64 -8.91 8.83
CA GLY A 293 5.08 -9.15 8.84
C GLY A 293 5.50 -10.42 8.08
N ASP A 294 4.53 -11.22 7.62
CA ASP A 294 4.74 -12.53 6.99
C ASP A 294 4.64 -12.43 5.46
N TYR A 295 5.50 -11.59 4.86
CA TYR A 295 5.42 -11.23 3.43
C TYR A 295 5.68 -12.40 2.48
N ASP A 296 6.66 -13.24 2.81
CA ASP A 296 7.22 -14.28 1.94
C ASP A 296 6.50 -15.65 2.05
N VAL A 297 5.34 -15.71 2.71
CA VAL A 297 4.48 -16.91 2.76
C VAL A 297 4.15 -17.37 1.34
N ALA A 298 4.05 -18.67 1.05
CA ALA A 298 3.84 -19.09 -0.34
C ALA A 298 2.47 -18.62 -0.89
N PRO A 299 2.26 -18.60 -2.23
CA PRO A 299 0.97 -18.21 -2.81
C PRO A 299 -0.17 -19.10 -2.29
N GLY A 300 -1.26 -18.50 -1.84
CA GLY A 300 -2.43 -19.21 -1.29
C GLY A 300 -2.26 -19.68 0.16
N GLU A 301 -1.12 -19.44 0.80
CA GLU A 301 -0.85 -19.86 2.19
C GLU A 301 -1.09 -18.76 3.24
N VAL A 302 -1.65 -17.61 2.84
CA VAL A 302 -2.04 -16.59 3.83
C VAL A 302 -3.22 -17.10 4.64
N THR A 303 -3.04 -17.19 5.96
CA THR A 303 -4.03 -17.76 6.88
C THR A 303 -4.78 -16.68 7.67
N ARG A 304 -5.83 -17.11 8.38
CA ARG A 304 -6.54 -16.29 9.38
C ARG A 304 -5.61 -15.72 10.45
N GLN A 305 -4.55 -16.44 10.84
CA GLN A 305 -3.60 -15.95 11.82
C GLN A 305 -2.88 -14.69 11.33
N HIS A 306 -2.50 -14.65 10.04
CA HIS A 306 -1.91 -13.45 9.44
C HIS A 306 -2.90 -12.28 9.45
N LEU A 307 -4.17 -12.55 9.13
CA LEU A 307 -5.23 -11.54 9.18
C LEU A 307 -5.36 -10.93 10.58
N GLU A 308 -5.41 -11.75 11.63
CA GLU A 308 -5.54 -11.25 13.01
C GLU A 308 -4.31 -10.44 13.46
N LYS A 309 -3.10 -10.83 13.04
CA LYS A 309 -1.90 -10.00 13.22
C LYS A 309 -2.07 -8.64 12.53
N ALA A 310 -2.50 -8.62 11.27
CA ALA A 310 -2.70 -7.40 10.49
C ALA A 310 -3.76 -6.47 11.11
N LYS A 311 -4.92 -7.01 11.55
CA LYS A 311 -5.94 -6.26 12.32
C LYS A 311 -5.36 -5.67 13.61
N GLY A 312 -4.53 -6.46 14.31
CA GLY A 312 -3.82 -6.02 15.51
C GLY A 312 -2.83 -4.88 15.26
N VAL A 313 -2.21 -4.81 14.08
CA VAL A 313 -1.38 -3.68 13.66
C VAL A 313 -2.25 -2.45 13.36
N LEU A 314 -3.29 -2.59 12.54
CA LEU A 314 -4.19 -1.47 12.19
C LEU A 314 -4.80 -0.80 13.42
N SER A 315 -5.19 -1.59 14.42
CA SER A 315 -5.79 -1.11 15.67
C SER A 315 -4.86 -0.22 16.51
N LYS A 316 -3.55 -0.21 16.22
CA LYS A 316 -2.54 0.59 16.93
C LYS A 316 -2.18 1.89 16.22
N LEU A 317 -2.69 2.10 15.00
CA LEU A 317 -2.35 3.29 14.21
C LEU A 317 -3.22 4.48 14.64
N ASP A 318 -2.64 5.69 14.57
CA ASP A 318 -3.35 6.92 14.96
C ASP A 318 -4.29 7.42 13.86
N VAL A 319 -3.97 7.11 12.60
CA VAL A 319 -4.75 7.48 11.41
C VAL A 319 -4.93 6.24 10.52
N VAL A 320 -6.18 5.96 10.15
CA VAL A 320 -6.53 4.93 9.16
C VAL A 320 -7.50 5.57 8.17
N LEU A 321 -7.08 5.66 6.92
CA LEU A 321 -7.87 6.24 5.83
C LEU A 321 -8.31 5.14 4.86
N ILE A 322 -9.43 5.40 4.19
CA ILE A 322 -9.92 4.62 3.07
C ILE A 322 -9.85 5.52 1.84
N MET A 323 -9.19 5.06 0.79
CA MET A 323 -8.92 5.86 -0.41
C MET A 323 -10.23 6.29 -1.09
N GLU A 324 -11.21 5.39 -1.16
CA GLU A 324 -12.52 5.61 -1.77
C GLU A 324 -13.36 6.63 -0.98
N ASP A 325 -13.16 6.71 0.34
CA ASP A 325 -13.89 7.58 1.27
C ASP A 325 -12.98 8.68 1.84
N LEU A 326 -11.90 9.02 1.14
CA LEU A 326 -10.81 9.82 1.70
C LEU A 326 -11.28 11.19 2.22
N THR A 327 -12.19 11.85 1.50
CA THR A 327 -12.78 13.14 1.93
C THR A 327 -13.46 13.04 3.30
N ASP A 328 -14.11 11.92 3.61
CA ASP A 328 -14.79 11.71 4.88
C ASP A 328 -13.80 11.48 6.03
N HIS A 329 -12.56 11.08 5.71
CA HIS A 329 -11.53 10.77 6.69
C HIS A 329 -10.50 11.89 6.94
N LEU A 330 -10.56 13.00 6.20
CA LEU A 330 -9.61 14.13 6.33
C LEU A 330 -9.58 14.75 7.73
N ALA A 331 -10.70 14.69 8.46
CA ALA A 331 -10.75 15.15 9.84
C ALA A 331 -9.69 14.48 10.73
N GLN A 332 -9.32 13.22 10.44
CA GLN A 332 -8.23 12.52 11.13
C GLN A 332 -6.89 13.23 10.90
N LEU A 333 -6.55 13.56 9.64
CA LEU A 333 -5.30 14.26 9.31
C LEU A 333 -5.20 15.62 10.01
N ARG A 334 -6.31 16.38 10.05
CA ARG A 334 -6.37 17.66 10.75
C ARG A 334 -6.20 17.51 12.26
N ALA A 335 -6.94 16.60 12.88
CA ALA A 335 -6.91 16.43 14.33
C ALA A 335 -5.62 15.78 14.85
N VAL A 336 -5.03 14.86 14.09
CA VAL A 336 -3.88 14.05 14.52
C VAL A 336 -2.57 14.66 14.02
N PHE A 337 -2.46 15.00 12.74
CA PHE A 337 -1.22 15.51 12.15
C PHE A 337 -1.17 17.05 12.12
N GLY A 338 -2.28 17.75 12.33
CA GLY A 338 -2.35 19.19 12.17
C GLY A 338 -2.40 19.64 10.71
N TRP A 339 -2.76 18.74 9.79
CA TRP A 339 -2.88 19.05 8.36
C TRP A 339 -4.27 19.58 8.07
N ASP A 340 -4.40 20.88 7.79
CA ASP A 340 -5.68 21.48 7.41
C ASP A 340 -5.93 21.26 5.91
N VAL A 341 -6.32 20.04 5.56
CA VAL A 341 -6.53 19.64 4.16
C VAL A 341 -7.87 20.18 3.68
N ASP A 342 -7.84 21.26 2.91
CA ASP A 342 -8.96 21.66 2.06
C ASP A 342 -8.73 21.06 0.67
N VAL A 343 -9.33 19.91 0.42
CA VAL A 343 -9.27 19.34 -0.93
C VAL A 343 -10.44 19.82 -1.75
N ASP A 344 -10.12 20.76 -2.63
CA ASP A 344 -10.82 20.85 -3.88
C ASP A 344 -10.74 19.48 -4.57
N ARG A 345 -11.90 18.90 -4.86
CA ARG A 345 -12.02 17.57 -5.48
C ARG A 345 -11.27 17.48 -6.82
N SER A 346 -10.93 18.62 -7.43
CA SER A 346 -10.21 18.73 -8.70
C SER A 346 -8.73 18.32 -8.64
N VAL A 347 -8.07 18.38 -7.47
CA VAL A 347 -6.61 18.14 -7.34
C VAL A 347 -6.26 16.65 -7.24
N TRP A 348 -7.27 15.79 -7.06
CA TRP A 348 -7.07 14.35 -7.13
C TRP A 348 -6.90 13.95 -8.59
N HIS A 349 -5.69 14.08 -9.10
CA HIS A 349 -5.24 13.42 -10.32
C HIS A 349 -5.18 11.92 -10.07
N SER A 350 -6.34 11.32 -9.81
CA SER A 350 -6.47 9.88 -9.87
C SER A 350 -6.09 9.51 -11.29
N HIS A 351 -5.05 8.71 -11.44
CA HIS A 351 -4.77 8.01 -12.69
C HIS A 351 -5.92 7.06 -13.08
N TRP A 352 -7.06 7.12 -12.39
CA TRP A 352 -8.28 6.36 -12.64
C TRP A 352 -8.72 6.43 -14.10
N HIS A 353 -8.61 7.59 -14.75
CA HIS A 353 -8.95 7.73 -16.16
C HIS A 353 -8.00 6.97 -17.10
N ARG A 354 -6.79 6.65 -16.64
CA ARG A 354 -5.78 5.91 -17.42
C ARG A 354 -5.84 4.40 -17.20
N ILE A 355 -6.61 3.91 -16.23
CA ILE A 355 -6.73 2.48 -15.94
C ILE A 355 -7.85 1.92 -16.84
N PRO A 356 -7.55 1.02 -17.80
CA PRO A 356 -8.59 0.36 -18.57
C PRO A 356 -9.60 -0.33 -17.66
N LYS A 357 -10.90 -0.14 -17.91
CA LYS A 357 -11.96 -0.80 -17.11
C LYS A 357 -11.88 -2.33 -17.19
N ASN A 358 -11.32 -2.85 -18.28
CA ASN A 358 -11.34 -4.26 -18.67
C ASN A 358 -9.99 -4.97 -18.49
N VAL A 359 -9.15 -4.54 -17.53
CA VAL A 359 -7.86 -5.21 -17.22
C VAL A 359 -8.06 -6.68 -16.89
N PHE A 360 -9.04 -6.96 -16.03
CA PHE A 360 -9.47 -8.31 -15.67
C PHE A 360 -10.85 -8.57 -16.27
N SER A 361 -11.06 -9.77 -16.79
CA SER A 361 -12.41 -10.25 -17.12
C SER A 361 -13.26 -10.37 -15.84
N VAL A 362 -14.58 -10.52 -16.00
CA VAL A 362 -15.48 -10.72 -14.85
C VAL A 362 -15.08 -11.96 -14.05
N GLN A 363 -14.70 -13.04 -14.74
CA GLN A 363 -14.27 -14.29 -14.10
C GLN A 363 -12.91 -14.12 -13.41
N GLU A 364 -11.97 -13.40 -14.01
CA GLU A 364 -10.68 -13.10 -13.41
C GLU A 364 -10.83 -12.23 -12.16
N ALA A 365 -11.68 -11.21 -12.19
CA ALA A 365 -11.96 -10.36 -11.05
C ALA A 365 -12.63 -11.13 -9.90
N ALA A 366 -13.58 -12.03 -10.21
CA ALA A 366 -14.21 -12.89 -9.22
C ALA A 366 -13.19 -13.83 -8.55
N PHE A 367 -12.31 -14.46 -9.36
CA PHE A 367 -11.21 -15.29 -8.85
C PHE A 367 -10.25 -14.49 -7.96
N LEU A 368 -9.82 -13.30 -8.38
CA LEU A 368 -8.93 -12.46 -7.58
C LEU A 368 -9.58 -12.02 -6.27
N LYS A 369 -10.89 -11.77 -6.27
CA LYS A 369 -11.64 -11.47 -5.05
C LYS A 369 -11.66 -12.66 -4.08
N GLU A 370 -11.78 -13.88 -4.59
CA GLU A 370 -11.71 -15.11 -3.80
C GLU A 370 -10.30 -15.33 -3.22
N VAL A 371 -9.25 -15.20 -4.04
CA VAL A 371 -7.86 -15.29 -3.57
C VAL A 371 -7.59 -14.26 -2.47
N ASN A 372 -8.08 -13.02 -2.65
CA ASN A 372 -7.84 -11.90 -1.74
C ASN A 372 -8.95 -11.72 -0.68
N HIS A 373 -9.66 -12.79 -0.30
CA HIS A 373 -10.77 -12.68 0.64
C HIS A 373 -10.34 -12.18 2.03
N LEU A 374 -9.11 -12.46 2.49
CA LEU A 374 -8.61 -11.95 3.78
C LEU A 374 -8.28 -10.46 3.70
N ASP A 375 -7.76 -9.98 2.57
CA ASP A 375 -7.60 -8.54 2.34
C ASP A 375 -8.95 -7.81 2.33
N TYR A 376 -10.02 -8.42 1.79
CA TYR A 376 -11.36 -7.87 1.88
C TYR A 376 -11.87 -7.81 3.33
N GLU A 377 -11.65 -8.84 4.13
CA GLU A 377 -12.03 -8.82 5.55
C GLU A 377 -11.21 -7.77 6.33
N LEU A 378 -9.92 -7.64 6.05
CA LEU A 378 -9.08 -6.58 6.61
C LEU A 378 -9.56 -5.19 6.20
N TYR A 379 -9.97 -5.03 4.93
CA TYR A 379 -10.49 -3.78 4.40
C TYR A 379 -11.81 -3.38 5.07
N GLU A 380 -12.75 -4.30 5.25
CA GLU A 380 -14.02 -4.05 5.98
C GLU A 380 -13.77 -3.66 7.45
N PHE A 381 -12.83 -4.34 8.11
CA PHE A 381 -12.36 -3.97 9.44
C PHE A 381 -11.79 -2.54 9.44
N ALA A 382 -10.92 -2.22 8.48
CA ALA A 382 -10.31 -0.90 8.35
C ALA A 382 -11.34 0.20 8.07
N GLN A 383 -12.36 -0.05 7.25
CA GLN A 383 -13.45 0.91 7.01
C GLN A 383 -14.19 1.25 8.30
N THR A 384 -14.46 0.24 9.12
CA THR A 384 -15.11 0.43 10.42
C THR A 384 -14.22 1.22 11.37
N LEU A 385 -12.93 0.88 11.46
CA LEU A 385 -11.96 1.59 12.27
C LEU A 385 -11.79 3.05 11.81
N ALA A 386 -11.67 3.29 10.51
CA ALA A 386 -11.54 4.62 9.92
C ALA A 386 -12.74 5.52 10.25
N ARG A 387 -13.98 5.00 10.15
CA ARG A 387 -15.18 5.75 10.56
C ARG A 387 -15.15 6.12 12.05
N GLN A 388 -14.72 5.20 12.90
CA GLN A 388 -14.61 5.45 14.35
C GLN A 388 -13.55 6.52 14.65
N LEU A 389 -12.36 6.42 14.05
CA LEU A 389 -11.29 7.40 14.21
C LEU A 389 -11.70 8.79 13.69
N THR A 390 -12.39 8.85 12.55
CA THR A 390 -12.98 10.09 12.02
C THR A 390 -13.94 10.73 13.02
N ALA A 391 -14.88 9.97 13.59
CA ALA A 391 -15.86 10.52 14.54
C ALA A 391 -15.16 11.09 15.79
N GLN A 392 -14.13 10.40 16.29
CA GLN A 392 -13.30 10.90 17.39
C GLN A 392 -12.56 12.19 17.01
N ALA A 393 -11.98 12.24 15.82
CA ALA A 393 -11.28 13.42 15.32
C ALA A 393 -12.21 14.64 15.19
N GLN A 394 -13.40 14.45 14.63
CA GLN A 394 -14.42 15.51 14.53
C GLN A 394 -14.86 16.00 15.92
N GLN A 395 -15.09 15.08 16.86
CA GLN A 395 -15.43 15.47 18.23
C GLN A 395 -14.34 16.33 18.86
N ARG A 396 -13.06 16.00 18.63
CA ARG A 396 -11.92 16.79 19.14
C ARG A 396 -11.86 18.18 18.52
N LEU A 397 -12.05 18.28 17.20
CA LEU A 397 -12.02 19.57 16.49
C LEU A 397 -13.18 20.51 16.87
N SER A 398 -14.25 19.96 17.47
CA SER A 398 -15.40 20.75 17.93
C SER A 398 -15.25 21.37 19.33
N ARG A 399 -14.22 20.96 20.09
CA ARG A 399 -13.90 21.49 21.42
C ARG A 399 -12.92 22.64 21.30
#